data_AF-A0A960ZFI2-F1
#
_entry.id   AF-A0A960ZFI2-F1
#
_cell.length_a   1.000
_cell.length_b   1.000
_cell.length_c   1.000
_cell.angle_alpha   90.00
_cell.angle_beta   90.00
_cell.angle_gamma   90.00
#
_symmetry.space_group_name_H-M   'P 1'
#
loop_
_entity.id
_entity.type
_entity.pdbx_description
1 polymer ?
#
loop_
_entity_poly.entity_id
_entity_poly.type
_entity_poly.pdbx_seq_one_letter_code
_entity_poly.pdbx_strand_id
1 'polypeptide(L)'
;SDDFAWNLDTAYYPYNPYISWTIDISDITSQVASIDAIAALTAAFNTWDNPSSADYDLHQLADLGGNYDPLDNPSWDFSYANIVIGGWVDAVTWNSIGANPNNIAATYPFTVRDNQNNRVDLNGDGYYDLAQQVIFFNDSVNWATDGSAGAYDIQSVAIHEIGHALGLHHSPTGVASVMNAFNSPGLIRHTLSSYDHEQIGIIYPQAVPEPSVIALFIAGGIALLRRKPVK
;
A
#
# COMPACT_ATOMS: atom_id res chain seq x y z
N SER A 1 -11.85 9.15 -12.71
CA SER A 1 -12.73 8.46 -11.75
C SER A 1 -12.02 7.19 -11.41
N ASP A 2 -11.33 7.21 -10.29
CA ASP A 2 -10.38 6.18 -9.85
C ASP A 2 -11.16 5.02 -9.19
N ASP A 3 -12.18 4.54 -9.90
CA ASP A 3 -13.20 3.60 -9.44
C ASP A 3 -12.74 2.13 -9.53
N PHE A 4 -11.46 1.91 -9.85
CA PHE A 4 -10.95 0.57 -10.18
C PHE A 4 -10.49 -0.26 -8.97
N ALA A 5 -10.32 0.33 -7.78
CA ALA A 5 -9.54 -0.30 -6.70
C ALA A 5 -10.26 -0.62 -5.38
N TRP A 6 -11.52 -0.26 -5.20
CA TRP A 6 -11.99 -0.01 -3.81
C TRP A 6 -13.03 -0.98 -3.25
N ASN A 7 -13.41 -2.02 -3.99
CA ASN A 7 -14.15 -3.16 -3.45
C ASN A 7 -13.28 -4.43 -3.43
N LEU A 8 -12.04 -4.25 -2.98
CA LEU A 8 -11.03 -5.27 -2.89
C LEU A 8 -10.72 -5.52 -1.43
N ASP A 9 -10.54 -6.79 -1.12
CA ASP A 9 -10.44 -7.21 0.24
C ASP A 9 -9.05 -6.89 0.78
N THR A 10 -8.96 -5.98 1.75
CA THR A 10 -7.75 -5.83 2.56
C THR A 10 -7.55 -7.03 3.50
N ALA A 11 -8.59 -7.85 3.68
CA ALA A 11 -8.65 -9.10 4.43
C ALA A 11 -8.23 -10.36 3.61
N TYR A 12 -7.35 -10.20 2.60
CA TYR A 12 -6.33 -11.22 2.30
C TYR A 12 -4.99 -11.00 3.05
N TYR A 13 -4.84 -9.89 3.78
CA TYR A 13 -3.80 -9.73 4.82
C TYR A 13 -4.14 -10.13 6.29
N PRO A 14 -5.29 -10.71 6.70
CA PRO A 14 -5.80 -10.61 8.06
C PRO A 14 -5.49 -11.83 8.92
N TYR A 15 -4.62 -12.73 8.48
CA TYR A 15 -4.14 -13.82 9.34
C TYR A 15 -2.63 -13.78 9.58
N ASN A 16 -1.90 -12.94 8.85
CA ASN A 16 -0.50 -12.66 9.12
C ASN A 16 -0.19 -11.31 8.46
N PRO A 17 0.06 -10.22 9.22
CA PRO A 17 0.27 -8.90 8.67
C PRO A 17 1.70 -8.76 8.09
N TYR A 18 2.17 -9.83 7.44
CA TYR A 18 3.42 -9.93 6.71
C TYR A 18 3.13 -9.49 5.28
N ILE A 19 3.58 -8.30 4.92
CA ILE A 19 3.38 -7.73 3.58
C ILE A 19 4.73 -7.72 2.88
N SER A 20 4.89 -8.65 1.95
CA SER A 20 6.09 -8.72 1.12
C SER A 20 6.06 -7.68 0.01
N TRP A 21 7.21 -7.06 -0.26
CA TRP A 21 7.35 -6.13 -1.37
C TRP A 21 8.68 -6.33 -2.09
N THR A 22 8.72 -5.99 -3.37
CA THR A 22 9.96 -5.97 -4.15
C THR A 22 9.99 -4.79 -5.12
N ILE A 23 11.19 -4.42 -5.54
CA ILE A 23 11.40 -3.42 -6.59
C ILE A 23 11.88 -4.19 -7.80
N ASP A 24 11.11 -4.18 -8.88
CA ASP A 24 11.60 -4.65 -10.16
C ASP A 24 12.63 -3.63 -10.69
N ILE A 25 13.88 -4.04 -10.77
CA ILE A 25 14.96 -3.15 -11.19
C ILE A 25 15.10 -3.07 -12.72
N SER A 26 14.32 -3.86 -13.48
CA SER A 26 14.34 -3.87 -14.95
C SER A 26 13.96 -2.50 -15.53
N ASP A 27 12.98 -1.84 -14.93
CA ASP A 27 12.30 -0.65 -15.46
C ASP A 27 12.53 0.61 -14.61
N ILE A 28 13.74 0.81 -14.10
CA ILE A 28 14.09 2.05 -13.39
C ILE A 28 14.31 3.20 -14.39
N THR A 29 13.72 4.37 -14.10
CA THR A 29 13.87 5.56 -14.95
C THR A 29 15.34 5.91 -15.21
N SER A 30 15.64 6.34 -16.44
CA SER A 30 16.97 6.81 -16.84
C SER A 30 17.25 8.26 -16.43
N GLN A 31 16.25 8.96 -15.89
CA GLN A 31 16.33 10.39 -15.55
C GLN A 31 17.15 10.68 -14.29
N VAL A 32 17.28 9.68 -13.40
CA VAL A 32 18.10 9.72 -12.19
C VAL A 32 19.00 8.49 -12.13
N ALA A 33 20.07 8.51 -11.34
CA ALA A 33 20.88 7.31 -11.16
C ALA A 33 20.06 6.21 -10.48
N SER A 34 20.15 4.98 -10.98
CA SER A 34 19.32 3.87 -10.49
C SER A 34 19.47 3.64 -8.98
N ILE A 35 20.67 3.84 -8.43
CA ILE A 35 20.92 3.75 -6.99
C ILE A 35 20.13 4.78 -6.18
N ASP A 36 19.95 6.00 -6.70
CA ASP A 36 19.21 7.07 -6.03
C ASP A 36 17.70 6.81 -6.14
N ALA A 37 17.23 6.33 -7.29
CA ALA A 37 15.82 5.91 -7.46
C ALA A 37 15.45 4.77 -6.50
N ILE A 38 16.27 3.71 -6.45
CA ILE A 38 16.06 2.57 -5.56
C ILE A 38 16.12 3.00 -4.09
N ALA A 39 17.03 3.91 -3.73
CA ALA A 39 17.10 4.47 -2.39
C ALA A 39 15.82 5.26 -2.04
N ALA A 40 15.29 6.07 -2.97
CA ALA A 40 14.05 6.82 -2.78
C ALA A 40 12.83 5.90 -2.64
N LEU A 41 12.72 4.85 -3.46
CA LEU A 41 11.66 3.84 -3.36
C LEU A 41 11.74 3.08 -2.02
N THR A 42 12.93 2.67 -1.61
CA THR A 42 13.14 2.00 -0.31
C THR A 42 12.77 2.92 0.85
N ALA A 43 13.15 4.21 0.78
CA ALA A 43 12.76 5.20 1.78
C ALA A 43 11.25 5.43 1.85
N ALA A 44 10.53 5.27 0.74
CA ALA A 44 9.08 5.34 0.71
C ALA A 44 8.43 4.18 1.48
N PHE A 45 8.90 2.94 1.27
CA PHE A 45 8.47 1.80 2.08
C PHE A 45 8.83 1.97 3.57
N ASN A 46 10.03 2.46 3.88
CA ASN A 46 10.43 2.73 5.26
C ASN A 46 9.57 3.80 5.95
N THR A 47 8.97 4.72 5.19
CA THR A 47 8.04 5.71 5.72
C THR A 47 6.73 5.07 6.21
N TRP A 48 6.35 3.96 5.57
CA TRP A 48 5.22 3.11 5.95
C TRP A 48 5.64 1.90 6.79
N ASP A 49 6.89 1.78 7.22
CA ASP A 49 7.31 0.63 8.02
C ASP A 49 6.80 0.79 9.46
N ASN A 50 5.75 0.04 9.78
CA ASN A 50 5.12 -0.09 11.10
C ASN A 50 4.97 1.23 11.87
N PRO A 51 4.17 2.20 11.37
CA PRO A 51 3.90 3.42 12.11
C PRO A 51 3.20 3.06 13.43
N SER A 52 3.46 3.82 14.50
CA SER A 52 2.92 3.51 15.85
C SER A 52 1.39 3.40 15.96
N SER A 53 0.67 3.81 14.92
CA SER A 53 -0.79 3.74 14.81
C SER A 53 -1.32 2.45 14.20
N ALA A 54 -0.48 1.57 13.63
CA ALA A 54 -0.90 0.40 12.87
C ALA A 54 -0.02 -0.83 13.15
N ASP A 55 -0.54 -2.05 12.97
CA ASP A 55 0.16 -3.31 13.25
C ASP A 55 0.30 -4.17 11.98
N TYR A 56 1.42 -3.98 11.30
CA TYR A 56 1.88 -4.79 10.17
C TYR A 56 3.40 -4.72 10.02
N ASP A 57 3.93 -5.62 9.20
CA ASP A 57 5.37 -5.77 8.93
C ASP A 57 5.61 -5.77 7.42
N LEU A 58 6.47 -4.86 6.96
CA LEU A 58 6.86 -4.76 5.55
C LEU A 58 8.17 -5.50 5.32
N HIS A 59 8.15 -6.49 4.44
CA HIS A 59 9.32 -7.31 4.16
C HIS A 59 9.79 -7.18 2.73
N GLN A 60 10.97 -6.59 2.56
CA GLN A 60 11.61 -6.53 1.26
C GLN A 60 12.07 -7.93 0.83
N LEU A 61 11.66 -8.33 -0.36
CA LEU A 61 12.19 -9.47 -1.08
C LEU A 61 13.21 -8.98 -2.11
N ALA A 62 14.27 -9.77 -2.30
CA ALA A 62 15.29 -9.46 -3.30
C ALA A 62 14.71 -9.60 -4.70
N ASP A 63 15.05 -8.68 -5.60
CA ASP A 63 14.85 -8.92 -7.01
C ASP A 63 15.78 -10.04 -7.47
N LEU A 64 15.21 -11.12 -8.02
CA LEU A 64 15.95 -12.29 -8.52
C LEU A 64 16.09 -12.26 -10.06
N GLY A 65 15.85 -11.12 -10.71
CA GLY A 65 15.76 -10.97 -12.16
C GLY A 65 14.54 -11.68 -12.74
N GLY A 66 13.48 -11.79 -11.93
CA GLY A 66 12.19 -12.32 -12.35
C GLY A 66 11.35 -11.24 -13.02
N ASN A 67 10.36 -11.66 -13.81
CA ASN A 67 9.41 -10.74 -14.40
C ASN A 67 8.20 -10.67 -13.46
N TYR A 68 8.19 -9.67 -12.57
CA TYR A 68 7.24 -9.58 -11.47
C TYR A 68 5.96 -8.84 -11.83
N ASP A 69 5.86 -8.38 -13.07
CA ASP A 69 4.74 -7.62 -13.56
C ASP A 69 4.32 -8.07 -14.99
N PRO A 70 3.11 -7.67 -15.44
CA PRO A 70 2.60 -8.01 -16.77
C PRO A 70 3.37 -7.50 -17.99
N LEU A 71 4.22 -6.49 -17.84
CA LEU A 71 4.89 -5.82 -18.95
C LEU A 71 6.07 -6.64 -19.44
N ASP A 72 6.82 -7.20 -18.50
CA ASP A 72 8.01 -8.00 -18.82
C ASP A 72 7.68 -9.47 -19.15
N ASN A 73 6.54 -9.99 -18.66
CA ASN A 73 6.19 -11.39 -18.90
C ASN A 73 4.70 -11.70 -18.89
N PRO A 74 4.17 -12.30 -19.97
CA PRO A 74 2.80 -12.79 -19.99
C PRO A 74 2.56 -13.99 -19.05
N SER A 75 3.61 -14.61 -18.50
CA SER A 75 3.57 -15.63 -17.45
C SER A 75 4.04 -15.08 -16.09
N TRP A 76 3.75 -13.80 -15.79
CA TRP A 76 4.16 -13.11 -14.56
C TRP A 76 3.90 -13.96 -13.29
N ASP A 77 4.80 -13.90 -12.32
CA ASP A 77 4.63 -14.59 -11.03
C ASP A 77 4.02 -13.65 -9.99
N PHE A 78 2.69 -13.65 -9.91
CA PHE A 78 1.95 -12.84 -8.94
C PHE A 78 2.06 -13.35 -7.50
N SER A 79 2.67 -14.52 -7.28
CA SER A 79 2.78 -15.12 -5.95
C SER A 79 4.07 -14.72 -5.22
N TYR A 80 5.00 -14.06 -5.92
CA TYR A 80 6.32 -13.75 -5.39
C TYR A 80 6.29 -12.71 -4.26
N ALA A 81 5.63 -11.56 -4.51
CA ALA A 81 5.51 -10.46 -3.57
C ALA A 81 4.08 -9.90 -3.62
N ASN A 82 3.61 -9.38 -2.49
CA ASN A 82 2.29 -8.75 -2.41
C ASN A 82 2.26 -7.41 -3.14
N ILE A 83 3.32 -6.62 -3.01
CA ILE A 83 3.49 -5.32 -3.67
C ILE A 83 4.74 -5.36 -4.56
N VAL A 84 4.61 -4.95 -5.81
CA VAL A 84 5.72 -4.84 -6.76
C VAL A 84 5.81 -3.39 -7.22
N ILE A 85 7.00 -2.79 -7.15
CA ILE A 85 7.29 -1.62 -7.97
C ILE A 85 7.64 -2.12 -9.37
N GLY A 86 6.71 -1.98 -10.32
CA GLY A 86 6.92 -2.34 -11.73
C GLY A 86 7.63 -1.26 -12.54
N GLY A 87 8.18 -0.25 -11.87
CA GLY A 87 9.03 0.75 -12.51
C GLY A 87 8.30 1.81 -13.34
N TRP A 88 9.04 2.41 -14.26
CA TRP A 88 8.68 3.54 -15.10
C TRP A 88 8.37 3.07 -16.50
N VAL A 89 7.17 3.41 -16.98
CA VAL A 89 6.70 2.96 -18.28
C VAL A 89 6.51 4.15 -19.21
N ASP A 90 6.78 3.91 -20.50
CA ASP A 90 6.64 4.94 -21.51
C ASP A 90 5.17 5.33 -21.75
N ALA A 91 4.94 6.44 -22.47
CA ALA A 91 3.60 6.93 -22.74
C ALA A 91 2.69 5.91 -23.46
N VAL A 92 3.29 5.04 -24.30
CA VAL A 92 2.55 4.02 -25.06
C VAL A 92 2.04 2.94 -24.12
N THR A 93 2.91 2.46 -23.26
CA THR A 93 2.63 1.43 -22.25
C THR A 93 1.67 1.98 -21.19
N TRP A 94 1.89 3.19 -20.71
CA TRP A 94 1.00 3.91 -19.78
C TRP A 94 -0.45 3.97 -20.31
N ASN A 95 -0.62 4.32 -21.58
CA ASN A 95 -1.94 4.33 -22.20
C ASN A 95 -2.50 2.91 -22.41
N SER A 96 -1.65 1.92 -22.67
CA SER A 96 -2.06 0.52 -22.89
C SER A 96 -2.56 -0.16 -21.62
N ILE A 97 -2.02 0.21 -20.46
CA ILE A 97 -2.53 -0.22 -19.14
C ILE A 97 -3.77 0.59 -18.69
N GLY A 98 -4.32 1.43 -19.57
CA GLY A 98 -5.54 2.20 -19.32
C GLY A 98 -5.36 3.36 -18.34
N ALA A 99 -4.12 3.78 -18.07
CA ALA A 99 -3.85 4.91 -17.19
C ALA A 99 -4.33 6.24 -17.80
N ASN A 100 -4.76 7.18 -16.95
CA ASN A 100 -5.01 8.54 -17.40
C ASN A 100 -3.65 9.21 -17.74
N PRO A 101 -3.50 9.84 -18.92
CA PRO A 101 -2.26 10.52 -19.29
C PRO A 101 -1.82 11.64 -18.33
N ASN A 102 -2.75 12.18 -17.53
CA ASN A 102 -2.44 13.22 -16.54
C ASN A 102 -1.99 12.66 -15.18
N ASN A 103 -2.08 11.33 -14.98
CA ASN A 103 -1.59 10.69 -13.77
C ASN A 103 -0.06 10.50 -13.90
N ILE A 104 0.64 10.69 -12.79
CA ILE A 104 2.10 10.59 -12.71
C ILE A 104 2.57 9.22 -12.21
N ALA A 105 1.71 8.52 -11.47
CA ALA A 105 1.88 7.15 -11.04
C ALA A 105 0.48 6.53 -10.80
N ALA A 106 0.44 5.21 -10.64
CA ALA A 106 -0.79 4.48 -10.31
C ALA A 106 -0.48 3.11 -9.72
N THR A 107 -1.30 2.72 -8.75
CA THR A 107 -1.33 1.40 -8.14
C THR A 107 -2.41 0.53 -8.77
N TYR A 108 -2.01 -0.61 -9.32
CA TYR A 108 -2.87 -1.55 -10.02
C TYR A 108 -3.10 -2.81 -9.19
N PRO A 109 -4.33 -3.07 -8.74
CA PRO A 109 -4.65 -4.29 -8.04
C PRO A 109 -5.00 -5.42 -9.00
N PHE A 110 -4.38 -6.58 -8.80
CA PHE A 110 -4.69 -7.83 -9.47
C PHE A 110 -5.47 -8.73 -8.51
N THR A 111 -6.62 -9.23 -8.95
CA THR A 111 -7.52 -10.05 -8.15
C THR A 111 -7.31 -11.52 -8.44
N VAL A 112 -7.50 -12.37 -7.44
CA VAL A 112 -7.57 -13.82 -7.62
C VAL A 112 -8.75 -14.15 -8.52
N ARG A 113 -8.56 -15.13 -9.41
CA ARG A 113 -9.61 -15.60 -10.34
C ARG A 113 -9.80 -17.11 -10.26
N ASP A 114 -11.04 -17.55 -10.44
CA ASP A 114 -11.38 -18.97 -10.55
C ASP A 114 -11.02 -19.54 -11.94
N ASN A 115 -11.25 -20.84 -12.13
CA ASN A 115 -11.00 -21.55 -13.40
C ASN A 115 -11.90 -21.07 -14.56
N GLN A 116 -12.91 -20.25 -14.28
CA GLN A 116 -13.84 -19.65 -15.23
C GLN A 116 -13.52 -18.17 -15.45
N ASN A 117 -12.40 -17.67 -14.93
CA ASN A 117 -11.92 -16.30 -15.02
C ASN A 117 -12.81 -15.27 -14.29
N ASN A 118 -13.65 -15.70 -13.33
CA ASN A 118 -14.38 -14.79 -12.46
C ASN A 118 -13.51 -14.37 -11.27
N ARG A 119 -13.68 -13.13 -10.79
CA ARG A 119 -13.08 -12.69 -9.53
C ARG A 119 -13.72 -13.45 -8.38
N VAL A 120 -12.90 -13.82 -7.39
CA VAL A 120 -13.35 -14.58 -6.22
C VAL A 120 -13.31 -13.74 -4.95
N ASP A 121 -14.19 -14.11 -4.03
CA ASP A 121 -14.26 -13.70 -2.64
C ASP A 121 -14.19 -15.00 -1.83
N LEU A 122 -12.99 -15.39 -1.40
CA LEU A 122 -12.68 -16.67 -0.77
C LEU A 122 -13.04 -16.68 0.71
N ASN A 123 -13.04 -15.52 1.37
CA ASN A 123 -13.32 -15.39 2.81
C ASN A 123 -14.77 -14.98 3.12
N GLY A 124 -15.54 -14.55 2.11
CA GLY A 124 -16.97 -14.27 2.16
C GLY A 124 -17.31 -12.91 2.78
N ASP A 125 -16.43 -11.93 2.70
CA ASP A 125 -16.63 -10.61 3.29
C ASP A 125 -17.24 -9.55 2.35
N GLY A 126 -17.51 -9.94 1.09
CA GLY A 126 -18.11 -9.08 0.08
C GLY A 126 -17.11 -8.31 -0.76
N TYR A 127 -15.82 -8.55 -0.59
CA TYR A 127 -14.73 -7.94 -1.35
C TYR A 127 -13.95 -9.00 -2.15
N TYR A 128 -13.36 -8.62 -3.28
CA TYR A 128 -12.57 -9.58 -4.08
C TYR A 128 -11.15 -9.73 -3.52
N ASP A 129 -10.65 -10.96 -3.45
CA ASP A 129 -9.30 -11.23 -2.94
C ASP A 129 -8.21 -10.68 -3.89
N LEU A 130 -7.19 -10.08 -3.30
CA LEU A 130 -6.01 -9.59 -4.01
C LEU A 130 -4.99 -10.72 -4.20
N ALA A 131 -4.47 -10.82 -5.42
CA ALA A 131 -3.31 -11.66 -5.75
C ALA A 131 -2.00 -10.87 -5.58
N GLN A 132 -1.95 -9.66 -6.14
CA GLN A 132 -0.78 -8.78 -6.15
C GLN A 132 -1.19 -7.35 -6.45
N GLN A 133 -0.38 -6.38 -6.03
CA GLN A 133 -0.51 -4.99 -6.44
C GLN A 133 0.78 -4.54 -7.11
N VAL A 134 0.66 -3.84 -8.24
CA VAL A 134 1.80 -3.34 -9.00
C VAL A 134 1.72 -1.83 -9.11
N ILE A 135 2.81 -1.15 -8.78
CA ILE A 135 2.92 0.30 -8.86
C ILE A 135 3.73 0.65 -10.10
N PHE A 136 3.14 1.43 -11.00
CA PHE A 136 3.80 1.97 -12.18
C PHE A 136 3.93 3.49 -12.11
N PHE A 137 5.03 4.00 -12.62
CA PHE A 137 5.32 5.42 -12.77
C PHE A 137 5.26 5.83 -14.24
N ASN A 138 4.76 7.03 -14.52
CA ASN A 138 4.72 7.57 -15.88
C ASN A 138 6.08 8.19 -16.23
N ASP A 139 6.81 7.61 -17.18
CA ASP A 139 8.12 8.14 -17.59
C ASP A 139 8.03 9.38 -18.51
N SER A 140 6.80 9.84 -18.82
CA SER A 140 6.57 11.05 -19.62
C SER A 140 6.72 12.36 -18.82
N VAL A 141 6.90 12.28 -17.50
CA VAL A 141 7.15 13.43 -16.64
C VAL A 141 8.59 13.42 -16.12
N ASN A 142 9.04 14.58 -15.63
CA ASN A 142 10.39 14.70 -15.08
C ASN A 142 10.45 14.13 -13.66
N TRP A 143 11.47 13.34 -13.35
CA TRP A 143 11.70 12.72 -12.03
C TRP A 143 12.98 13.24 -11.37
N ALA A 144 12.95 13.34 -10.04
CA ALA A 144 14.08 13.71 -9.21
C ALA A 144 13.97 13.07 -7.81
N THR A 145 15.06 13.13 -7.05
CA THR A 145 15.14 12.61 -5.66
C THR A 145 15.49 13.70 -4.65
N ASP A 146 15.50 14.97 -5.08
CA ASP A 146 16.05 16.11 -4.32
C ASP A 146 15.11 17.33 -4.22
N GLY A 147 13.86 17.20 -4.66
CA GLY A 147 12.90 18.32 -4.68
C GLY A 147 13.17 19.37 -5.76
N SER A 148 13.88 19.02 -6.84
CA SER A 148 14.07 19.89 -8.00
C SER A 148 12.75 20.48 -8.52
N ALA A 149 12.68 21.81 -8.67
CA ALA A 149 11.44 22.57 -8.93
C ALA A 149 10.68 22.18 -10.22
N GLY A 150 11.32 21.51 -11.17
CA GLY A 150 10.73 21.07 -12.44
C GLY A 150 10.49 19.56 -12.56
N ALA A 151 10.70 18.81 -11.47
CA ALA A 151 10.58 17.36 -11.44
C ALA A 151 9.75 16.89 -10.24
N TYR A 152 9.06 15.77 -10.40
CA TYR A 152 8.37 15.09 -9.31
C TYR A 152 9.37 14.32 -8.47
N ASP A 153 9.22 14.44 -7.15
CA ASP A 153 10.04 13.71 -6.20
C ASP A 153 9.59 12.24 -6.11
N ILE A 154 10.51 11.31 -6.42
CA ILE A 154 10.23 9.88 -6.51
C ILE A 154 9.67 9.35 -5.18
N GLN A 155 10.33 9.66 -4.06
CA GLN A 155 9.89 9.16 -2.75
C GLN A 155 8.48 9.68 -2.40
N SER A 156 8.18 10.95 -2.67
CA SER A 156 6.87 11.53 -2.38
C SER A 156 5.74 10.87 -3.16
N VAL A 157 5.97 10.57 -4.45
CA VAL A 157 4.98 9.85 -5.27
C VAL A 157 4.89 8.38 -4.85
N ALA A 158 6.02 7.73 -4.59
CA ALA A 158 6.02 6.34 -4.15
C ALA A 158 5.30 6.15 -2.79
N ILE A 159 5.47 7.07 -1.84
CA ILE A 159 4.74 7.03 -0.55
C ILE A 159 3.23 7.05 -0.80
N HIS A 160 2.76 7.86 -1.74
CA HIS A 160 1.34 7.95 -2.09
C HIS A 160 0.81 6.62 -2.65
N GLU A 161 1.49 6.05 -3.64
CA GLU A 161 1.10 4.79 -4.26
C GLU A 161 1.20 3.61 -3.30
N ILE A 162 2.22 3.56 -2.44
CA ILE A 162 2.32 2.55 -1.38
C ILE A 162 1.15 2.68 -0.41
N GLY A 163 0.69 3.90 -0.10
CA GLY A 163 -0.52 4.10 0.70
C GLY A 163 -1.76 3.48 0.04
N HIS A 164 -1.93 3.63 -1.27
CA HIS A 164 -2.97 2.92 -2.01
C HIS A 164 -2.80 1.40 -1.94
N ALA A 165 -1.57 0.90 -2.08
CA ALA A 165 -1.27 -0.53 -1.94
C ALA A 165 -1.55 -1.07 -0.53
N LEU A 166 -1.49 -0.22 0.49
CA LEU A 166 -1.90 -0.53 1.88
C LEU A 166 -3.40 -0.31 2.13
N GLY A 167 -4.18 0.04 1.10
CA GLY A 167 -5.63 0.20 1.17
C GLY A 167 -6.13 1.61 1.51
N LEU A 168 -5.26 2.61 1.60
CA LEU A 168 -5.70 3.99 1.86
C LEU A 168 -6.29 4.63 0.60
N HIS A 169 -7.38 5.37 0.80
CA HIS A 169 -7.91 6.25 -0.23
C HIS A 169 -7.23 7.62 -0.22
N HIS A 170 -7.46 8.40 -1.28
CA HIS A 170 -7.11 9.81 -1.30
C HIS A 170 -7.69 10.55 -0.09
N SER A 171 -6.87 11.37 0.55
CA SER A 171 -7.33 12.23 1.63
C SER A 171 -8.28 13.30 1.08
N PRO A 172 -9.51 13.44 1.64
CA PRO A 172 -10.42 14.51 1.27
C PRO A 172 -9.98 15.86 1.85
N THR A 173 -9.01 15.87 2.78
CA THR A 173 -8.63 17.05 3.55
C THR A 173 -7.12 17.14 3.74
N GLY A 174 -6.50 18.14 3.13
CA GLY A 174 -5.17 18.61 3.53
C GLY A 174 -4.07 18.39 2.50
N VAL A 175 -3.39 19.47 2.15
CA VAL A 175 -2.17 19.46 1.32
C VAL A 175 -0.96 18.85 2.03
N ALA A 176 -1.08 18.52 3.31
CA ALA A 176 -0.02 17.91 4.11
C ALA A 176 -0.06 16.38 4.08
N SER A 177 -1.21 15.77 3.77
CA SER A 177 -1.32 14.31 3.69
C SER A 177 -0.52 13.79 2.50
N VAL A 178 0.18 12.68 2.70
CA VAL A 178 0.86 11.96 1.60
C VAL A 178 -0.16 11.36 0.64
N MET A 179 -1.38 11.06 1.12
CA MET A 179 -2.53 10.62 0.32
C MET A 179 -3.28 11.77 -0.37
N ASN A 180 -2.71 12.98 -0.46
CA ASN A 180 -3.31 14.03 -1.27
C ASN A 180 -3.21 13.67 -2.76
N ALA A 181 -4.36 13.63 -3.45
CA ALA A 181 -4.45 13.28 -4.89
C ALA A 181 -3.64 14.20 -5.83
N PHE A 182 -3.23 15.38 -5.35
CA PHE A 182 -2.49 16.35 -6.13
C PHE A 182 -1.06 16.49 -5.62
N ASN A 183 -0.11 16.18 -6.51
CA ASN A 183 1.30 16.48 -6.33
C ASN A 183 1.78 17.49 -7.38
N SER A 184 2.81 18.27 -7.05
CA SER A 184 3.40 19.28 -7.92
C SER A 184 4.91 19.07 -8.02
N PRO A 185 5.55 19.41 -9.15
CA PRO A 185 7.01 19.40 -9.25
C PRO A 185 7.67 20.23 -8.14
N GLY A 186 8.80 19.73 -7.62
CA GLY A 186 9.54 20.31 -6.50
C GLY A 186 8.90 20.16 -5.11
N LEU A 187 7.70 19.57 -5.02
CA LEU A 187 7.06 19.31 -3.74
C LEU A 187 7.60 18.02 -3.13
N ILE A 188 8.09 18.14 -1.90
CA ILE A 188 8.50 17.01 -1.06
C ILE A 188 7.42 16.73 -0.02
N ARG A 189 6.99 15.47 0.06
CA ARG A 189 6.06 14.92 1.07
C ARG A 189 6.56 13.58 1.58
N HIS A 190 7.56 13.61 2.46
CA HIS A 190 8.18 12.40 3.05
C HIS A 190 7.67 12.08 4.46
N THR A 191 6.67 12.80 4.97
CA THR A 191 6.17 12.63 6.34
C THR A 191 4.69 12.33 6.32
N LEU A 192 4.31 11.23 6.98
CA LEU A 192 2.91 10.91 7.21
C LEU A 192 2.24 11.99 8.07
N SER A 193 1.08 12.46 7.63
CA SER A 193 0.25 13.38 8.40
C SER A 193 -0.55 12.62 9.46
N SER A 194 -1.20 13.36 10.37
CA SER A 194 -2.13 12.76 11.33
C SER A 194 -3.27 11.99 10.66
N TYR A 195 -3.73 12.47 9.49
CA TYR A 195 -4.76 11.78 8.71
C TYR A 195 -4.26 10.42 8.21
N ASP A 196 -3.04 10.37 7.67
CA ASP A 196 -2.44 9.16 7.13
C ASP A 196 -2.26 8.10 8.24
N HIS A 197 -1.77 8.54 9.42
CA HIS A 197 -1.66 7.69 10.61
C HIS A 197 -3.00 7.15 11.12
N GLU A 198 -4.05 7.98 11.12
CA GLU A 198 -5.39 7.57 11.54
C GLU A 198 -5.97 6.52 10.58
N GLN A 199 -5.87 6.74 9.26
CA GLN A 199 -6.46 5.83 8.28
C GLN A 199 -5.73 4.48 8.23
N ILE A 200 -4.39 4.46 8.26
CA ILE A 200 -3.64 3.19 8.27
C ILE A 200 -3.94 2.39 9.55
N GLY A 201 -4.15 3.05 10.69
CA GLY A 201 -4.51 2.40 11.95
C GLY A 201 -5.93 1.84 11.99
N ILE A 202 -6.83 2.31 11.12
CA ILE A 202 -8.16 1.71 10.95
C ILE A 202 -8.05 0.41 10.16
N ILE A 203 -7.17 0.37 9.15
CA ILE A 203 -6.98 -0.79 8.27
C ILE A 203 -6.20 -1.91 8.99
N TYR A 204 -5.14 -1.53 9.70
CA TYR A 204 -4.27 -2.45 10.44
C TYR A 204 -4.29 -2.10 11.93
N PRO A 205 -5.41 -2.35 12.64
CA PRO A 205 -5.54 -1.96 14.04
C PRO A 205 -4.51 -2.68 14.91
N GLN A 206 -3.83 -1.92 15.75
CA GLN A 206 -2.95 -2.47 16.80
C GLN A 206 -3.70 -3.52 17.62
N ALA A 207 -3.07 -4.68 17.80
CA ALA A 207 -3.60 -5.71 18.68
C ALA A 207 -3.83 -5.09 20.06
N VAL A 208 -5.10 -4.95 20.45
CA VAL A 208 -5.44 -4.46 21.78
C VAL A 208 -4.95 -5.54 22.74
N PRO A 209 -3.98 -5.27 23.63
CA PRO A 209 -3.47 -6.30 24.52
C PRO A 209 -4.57 -6.67 25.50
N GLU A 210 -5.37 -7.70 25.18
CA GLU A 210 -6.52 -8.24 25.93
C GLU A 210 -6.65 -7.68 27.35
N PRO A 211 -7.23 -6.48 27.56
CA PRO A 211 -7.41 -5.97 28.89
C PRO A 211 -8.83 -6.37 29.29
N SER A 212 -8.92 -7.28 30.25
CA SER A 212 -9.98 -7.26 31.27
C SER A 212 -11.37 -7.83 30.99
N VAL A 213 -11.66 -8.61 29.94
CA VAL A 213 -12.91 -9.40 29.94
C VAL A 213 -12.89 -10.41 31.09
N ILE A 214 -11.78 -11.15 31.25
CA ILE A 214 -11.59 -12.08 32.37
C ILE A 214 -11.48 -11.32 33.71
N ALA A 215 -10.82 -10.17 33.77
CA ALA A 215 -10.68 -9.41 35.01
C ALA A 215 -12.01 -8.75 35.47
N LEU A 216 -12.86 -8.27 34.55
CA LEU A 216 -14.21 -7.80 34.88
C LEU A 216 -15.13 -8.94 35.29
N PHE A 217 -15.05 -10.12 34.65
CA PHE A 217 -15.82 -11.30 35.06
C PHE A 217 -15.39 -11.81 36.44
N ILE A 218 -14.08 -11.81 36.75
CA ILE A 218 -13.56 -12.22 38.07
C ILE A 218 -13.91 -11.17 39.13
N ALA A 219 -13.72 -9.88 38.87
CA ALA A 219 -14.05 -8.82 39.82
C ALA A 219 -15.57 -8.72 40.08
N GLY A 220 -16.39 -8.84 39.03
CA GLY A 220 -17.85 -8.87 39.12
C GLY A 220 -18.37 -10.12 39.85
N GLY A 221 -17.79 -11.28 39.59
CA GLY A 221 -18.13 -12.54 40.28
C GLY A 221 -17.77 -12.52 41.77
N ILE A 222 -16.61 -11.96 42.14
CA ILE A 222 -16.21 -11.79 43.55
C ILE A 222 -17.10 -10.78 44.28
N ALA A 223 -17.56 -9.72 43.60
CA ALA A 223 -18.48 -8.74 44.18
C ALA A 223 -19.88 -9.31 44.43
N LEU A 224 -20.39 -10.19 43.55
CA LEU A 224 -21.66 -10.89 43.71
C LEU A 224 -21.64 -11.91 44.85
N LEU A 225 -20.51 -12.61 45.07
CA LEU A 225 -20.34 -13.56 46.18
C LEU A 225 -20.15 -12.90 47.55
N ARG A 226 -19.86 -11.59 47.61
CA ARG A 226 -19.65 -10.83 48.86
C ARG A 226 -20.89 -10.10 49.37
N ARG A 227 -22.02 -10.09 48.64
CA ARG A 227 -23.28 -9.53 49.15
C ARG A 227 -23.90 -10.51 50.16
N LYS A 228 -23.75 -10.22 51.46
CA LYS A 228 -24.53 -10.90 52.51
C LYS A 228 -26.03 -10.63 52.30
N PRO A 229 -26.90 -11.63 52.50
CA PRO A 229 -28.34 -11.40 52.47
C PRO A 229 -28.72 -10.43 53.60
N VAL A 230 -29.41 -9.35 53.23
CA VAL A 230 -30.06 -8.44 54.18
C VAL A 230 -31.22 -9.21 54.80
N LYS A 231 -31.22 -9.35 56.13
CA LYS A 231 -32.33 -9.91 56.91
C LYS A 231 -33.40 -8.85 57.13
#